data_AF-X1V1S2-F1
#
_entry.id   AF-X1V1S2-F1
#
_cell.length_a   1.000
_cell.length_b   1.000
_cell.length_c   1.000
_cell.angle_alpha   90.00
_cell.angle_beta   90.00
_cell.angle_gamma   90.00
#
_symmetry.space_group_name_H-M   'P 1'
#
loop_
_entity.id
_entity.type
_entity.pdbx_description
1 polymer ?
#
loop_
_entity_poly.entity_id
_entity_poly.type
_entity_poly.pdbx_seq_one_letter_code
_entity_poly.pdbx_strand_id
1 'polypeptide(L)'
;WRRWIFINFPNKFEGRKADKRLLRKLTKKSELSGLLNIALQGLERLLNKQEYSYELSPEEIAEWHLRLSDPLYAFAEDVCEADSEAWISKDELYGAFINYCDEKNIPRIGKESFGRALRNAKNANVTSQKRGPRGAQIQGWARIQLKKLEEDIDMEV
;
A
#
# COMPACT_ATOMS: atom_id res chain seq x y z
N TRP A 1 -12.34 -21.09 9.68
CA TRP A 1 -12.10 -19.91 8.81
C TRP A 1 -11.07 -18.91 9.37
N ARG A 2 -10.50 -19.10 10.60
CA ARG A 2 -9.59 -18.15 11.30
C ARG A 2 -8.08 -18.36 11.09
N ARG A 3 -7.63 -18.96 9.98
CA ARG A 3 -6.20 -19.34 9.77
C ARG A 3 -5.64 -18.86 8.43
N TRP A 4 -6.14 -17.73 7.95
CA TRP A 4 -5.59 -17.09 6.75
C TRP A 4 -4.52 -16.09 7.16
N ILE A 5 -3.32 -16.26 6.62
CA ILE A 5 -2.24 -15.29 6.73
C ILE A 5 -2.05 -14.72 5.33
N PHE A 6 -2.38 -13.45 5.15
CA PHE A 6 -2.26 -12.77 3.88
C PHE A 6 -0.89 -12.12 3.79
N ILE A 7 -0.08 -12.57 2.84
CA ILE A 7 1.25 -12.04 2.60
C ILE A 7 1.23 -11.37 1.23
N ASN A 8 1.33 -10.04 1.22
CA ASN A 8 1.48 -9.28 0.00
C ASN A 8 2.93 -9.37 -0.49
N PHE A 9 3.13 -9.69 -1.77
CA PHE A 9 4.44 -9.70 -2.43
C PHE A 9 4.51 -8.52 -3.42
N PRO A 10 4.74 -7.28 -2.95
CA PRO A 10 4.63 -6.09 -3.80
C PRO A 10 5.79 -5.95 -4.80
N ASN A 11 6.89 -6.67 -4.57
CA ASN A 11 8.12 -6.54 -5.34
C ASN A 11 8.19 -7.59 -6.45
N LYS A 12 8.52 -7.13 -7.67
CA LYS A 12 8.79 -8.00 -8.83
C LYS A 12 10.27 -7.96 -9.18
N PHE A 13 10.88 -9.14 -9.31
CA PHE A 13 12.29 -9.30 -9.64
C PHE A 13 12.43 -9.93 -11.03
N GLU A 14 12.32 -9.11 -12.08
CA GLU A 14 12.29 -9.54 -13.48
C GLU A 14 13.47 -8.99 -14.31
N GLY A 15 13.79 -9.66 -15.42
CA GLY A 15 14.80 -9.21 -16.39
C GLY A 15 16.18 -9.00 -15.74
N ARG A 16 16.70 -7.76 -15.84
CA ARG A 16 18.00 -7.38 -15.23
C ARG A 16 17.98 -7.39 -13.69
N LYS A 17 16.81 -7.31 -13.06
CA LYS A 17 16.64 -7.38 -11.60
C LYS A 17 16.51 -8.82 -11.08
N ALA A 18 16.34 -9.80 -11.96
CA ALA A 18 16.20 -11.20 -11.58
C ALA A 18 17.56 -11.85 -11.34
N ASP A 19 17.82 -12.28 -10.10
CA ASP A 19 18.98 -13.13 -9.81
C ASP A 19 18.65 -14.61 -10.06
N LYS A 20 19.04 -15.11 -11.23
CA LYS A 20 18.83 -16.52 -11.63
C LYS A 20 19.54 -17.53 -10.73
N ARG A 21 20.46 -17.10 -9.87
CA ARG A 21 21.22 -17.95 -8.94
C ARG A 21 20.81 -17.72 -7.48
N LEU A 22 19.71 -16.99 -7.24
CA LEU A 22 19.24 -16.59 -5.91
C LEU A 22 19.08 -17.79 -4.97
N LEU A 23 18.40 -18.84 -5.42
CA LEU A 23 18.19 -20.04 -4.61
C LEU A 23 19.52 -20.63 -4.10
N ARG A 24 20.51 -20.76 -4.99
CA ARG A 24 21.84 -21.27 -4.64
C ARG A 24 22.58 -20.35 -3.65
N LYS A 25 22.34 -19.04 -3.69
CA LYS A 25 22.92 -18.10 -2.73
C LYS A 25 22.27 -18.29 -1.36
N LEU A 26 20.95 -18.35 -1.30
CA LEU A 26 20.15 -18.48 -0.07
C LEU A 26 20.31 -19.83 0.63
N THR A 27 20.58 -20.91 -0.12
CA THR A 27 20.73 -22.26 0.45
C THR A 27 22.17 -22.63 0.81
N LYS A 28 23.10 -21.66 0.83
CA LYS A 28 24.44 -21.89 1.38
C LYS A 28 24.33 -22.21 2.88
N LYS A 29 25.22 -23.07 3.36
CA LYS A 29 25.27 -23.46 4.78
C LYS A 29 25.30 -22.25 5.73
N SER A 30 26.08 -21.21 5.39
CA SER A 30 26.16 -19.98 6.19
C SER A 30 24.82 -19.22 6.26
N GLU A 31 24.12 -19.09 5.13
CA GLU A 31 22.82 -18.40 5.07
C GLU A 31 21.73 -19.18 5.80
N LEU A 32 21.71 -20.50 5.66
CA LEU A 32 20.77 -21.36 6.39
C LEU A 32 21.01 -21.33 7.90
N SER A 33 22.27 -21.33 8.34
CA SER A 33 22.61 -21.13 9.75
C SER A 33 22.20 -19.74 10.24
N GLY A 34 22.36 -18.70 9.41
CA GLY A 34 21.88 -17.36 9.71
C GLY A 34 20.36 -17.30 9.87
N LEU A 35 19.62 -17.91 8.93
CA LEU A 35 18.16 -18.03 8.99
C LEU A 35 17.70 -18.78 10.24
N LEU A 36 18.39 -19.86 10.62
CA LEU A 36 18.11 -20.60 11.85
C LEU A 36 18.28 -19.71 13.09
N ASN A 37 19.35 -18.91 13.16
CA ASN A 37 19.56 -18.00 14.29
C ASN A 37 18.42 -16.96 14.41
N ILE A 38 17.91 -16.46 13.28
CA ILE A 38 16.74 -15.58 13.26
C ILE A 38 15.48 -16.33 13.74
N ALA A 39 15.29 -17.57 13.29
CA ALA A 39 14.16 -18.39 13.71
C ALA A 39 14.18 -18.70 15.22
N LEU A 40 15.36 -18.90 15.82
CA LEU A 40 15.52 -19.12 17.26
C LEU A 40 15.12 -17.89 18.08
N GLN A 41 15.45 -16.67 17.63
CA GLN A 41 14.95 -15.45 18.27
C GLN A 41 13.41 -15.34 18.18
N GLY A 42 12.84 -15.75 17.05
CA GLY A 42 11.39 -15.87 16.89
C GLY A 42 10.76 -16.88 17.86
N LEU A 43 11.42 -18.03 18.05
CA LEU A 43 10.99 -19.08 18.96
C LEU A 43 11.02 -18.60 20.41
N GLU A 44 12.08 -17.94 20.85
CA GLU A 44 12.17 -17.36 22.20
C GLU A 44 11.00 -16.41 22.48
N ARG A 45 10.71 -15.50 21.54
CA ARG A 45 9.55 -14.60 21.63
C ARG A 45 8.23 -15.36 21.74
N LEU A 46 8.04 -16.40 20.91
CA LEU A 46 6.84 -17.22 20.90
C LEU A 46 6.64 -17.95 22.23
N LEU A 47 7.70 -18.55 22.77
CA LEU A 47 7.65 -19.26 24.06
C LEU A 47 7.36 -18.31 25.21
N ASN A 48 7.94 -17.10 25.20
CA ASN A 48 7.72 -16.10 26.23
C ASN A 48 6.29 -15.54 26.21
N LYS A 49 5.73 -15.26 25.02
CA LYS A 49 4.38 -14.71 24.88
C LYS A 49 3.27 -15.76 24.91
N GLN A 50 3.60 -17.02 24.63
CA GLN A 50 2.64 -18.13 24.45
C GLN A 50 1.57 -17.90 23.38
N GLU A 51 1.81 -16.96 22.47
CA GLU A 51 0.91 -16.59 21.37
C GLU A 51 1.71 -16.25 20.11
N TYR A 52 1.10 -16.45 18.94
CA TYR A 52 1.70 -16.02 17.69
C TYR A 52 1.56 -14.50 17.53
N SER A 53 2.56 -13.85 16.92
CA SER A 53 2.54 -12.40 16.70
C SER A 53 1.58 -11.95 15.59
N TYR A 54 0.80 -12.85 15.01
CA TYR A 54 -0.12 -12.57 13.90
C TYR A 54 -1.48 -13.17 14.21
N GLU A 55 -2.41 -12.31 14.63
CA GLU A 55 -3.84 -12.61 14.70
C GLU A 55 -4.60 -11.42 14.12
N LEU A 56 -4.88 -11.46 12.81
CA LEU A 56 -5.95 -10.61 12.30
C LEU A 56 -7.27 -11.15 12.85
N SER A 57 -8.05 -10.28 13.46
CA SER A 57 -9.42 -10.54 13.86
C SER A 57 -10.28 -10.91 12.64
N PRO A 58 -11.39 -11.66 12.81
CA PRO A 58 -12.35 -11.90 11.73
C PRO A 58 -12.81 -10.62 11.03
N GLU A 59 -12.92 -9.53 11.79
CA GLU A 59 -13.28 -8.19 11.32
C GLU A 59 -12.20 -7.61 10.42
N GLU A 60 -10.93 -7.67 10.81
CA GLU A 60 -9.80 -7.24 9.98
C GLU A 60 -9.66 -8.09 8.71
N ILE A 61 -9.92 -9.40 8.79
CA ILE A 61 -9.95 -10.28 7.61
C ILE A 61 -11.07 -9.87 6.65
N ALA A 62 -12.27 -9.58 7.17
CA ALA A 62 -13.41 -9.17 6.36
C ALA A 62 -13.20 -7.78 5.74
N GLU A 63 -12.69 -6.82 6.52
CA GLU A 63 -12.33 -5.50 6.07
C GLU A 63 -11.26 -5.56 4.98
N TRP A 64 -10.21 -6.35 5.19
CA TRP A 64 -9.18 -6.56 4.18
C TRP A 64 -9.75 -7.18 2.89
N HIS A 65 -10.68 -8.13 3.00
CA HIS A 65 -11.37 -8.72 1.84
C HIS A 65 -12.24 -7.71 1.07
N LEU A 66 -12.94 -6.83 1.78
CA LEU A 66 -13.71 -5.72 1.21
C LEU A 66 -12.79 -4.71 0.52
N ARG A 67 -11.71 -4.28 1.19
CA ARG A 67 -10.74 -3.33 0.64
C ARG A 67 -9.95 -3.91 -0.53
N LEU A 68 -9.70 -5.22 -0.57
CA LEU A 68 -9.14 -5.87 -1.76
C LEU A 68 -10.08 -5.88 -2.96
N SER A 69 -11.40 -5.93 -2.70
CA SER A 69 -12.39 -5.98 -3.76
C SER A 69 -12.47 -4.64 -4.51
N ASP A 70 -12.22 -3.52 -3.80
CA ASP A 70 -12.04 -2.19 -4.40
C ASP A 70 -11.03 -1.32 -3.60
N PRO A 71 -9.71 -1.51 -3.82
CA PRO A 71 -8.66 -0.75 -3.12
C PRO A 71 -8.72 0.76 -3.39
N LEU A 72 -9.29 1.11 -4.54
CA LEU A 72 -9.39 2.49 -4.97
C LEU A 72 -10.52 3.21 -4.24
N TYR A 73 -11.66 2.55 -4.07
CA TYR A 73 -12.74 3.07 -3.22
C TYR A 73 -12.23 3.30 -1.79
N ALA A 74 -11.56 2.31 -1.21
CA ALA A 74 -10.98 2.40 0.12
C ALA A 74 -10.00 3.57 0.27
N PHE A 75 -9.09 3.74 -0.70
CA PHE A 75 -8.16 4.87 -0.73
C PHE A 75 -8.87 6.23 -0.89
N ALA A 76 -9.87 6.30 -1.78
CA ALA A 76 -10.61 7.52 -2.02
C ALA A 76 -11.40 7.95 -0.78
N GLU A 77 -12.03 7.01 -0.09
CA GLU A 77 -12.78 7.26 1.14
C GLU A 77 -11.87 7.63 2.32
N ASP A 78 -10.72 6.95 2.48
CA ASP A 78 -9.84 7.16 3.63
C ASP A 78 -9.00 8.42 3.47
N VAL A 79 -8.40 8.63 2.30
CA VAL A 79 -7.27 9.56 2.09
C VAL A 79 -7.61 10.74 1.19
N CYS A 80 -8.66 10.64 0.37
CA CYS A 80 -9.02 11.70 -0.58
C CYS A 80 -10.29 12.45 -0.17
N GLU A 81 -10.42 13.67 -0.65
CA GLU A 81 -11.67 14.42 -0.61
C GLU A 81 -11.94 15.08 -1.95
N ALA A 82 -13.23 15.26 -2.27
CA ALA A 82 -13.67 15.92 -3.47
C ALA A 82 -13.84 17.42 -3.22
N ASP A 83 -13.16 18.24 -4.02
CA ASP A 83 -13.26 19.70 -3.99
C ASP A 83 -13.26 20.19 -5.45
N SER A 84 -14.28 20.93 -5.86
CA SER A 84 -14.46 21.36 -7.26
C SER A 84 -13.29 22.17 -7.83
N GLU A 85 -12.54 22.87 -6.98
CA GLU A 85 -11.42 23.74 -7.38
C GLU A 85 -10.05 23.07 -7.17
N ALA A 86 -10.04 21.89 -6.53
CA ALA A 86 -8.81 21.17 -6.24
C ALA A 86 -8.16 20.60 -7.51
N TRP A 87 -6.83 20.57 -7.47
CA TRP A 87 -6.00 19.92 -8.47
C TRP A 87 -4.80 19.28 -7.78
N ILE A 88 -4.53 18.02 -8.09
CA ILE A 88 -3.38 17.28 -7.59
C ILE A 88 -2.63 16.64 -8.75
N SER A 89 -1.30 16.62 -8.69
CA SER A 89 -0.51 16.01 -9.76
C SER A 89 -0.71 14.49 -9.80
N LYS A 90 -0.60 13.88 -10.99
CA LYS A 90 -0.74 12.42 -11.13
C LYS A 90 0.31 11.64 -10.36
N ASP A 91 1.52 12.20 -10.22
CA ASP A 91 2.62 11.59 -9.48
C ASP A 91 2.37 11.63 -7.98
N GLU A 92 1.93 12.77 -7.46
CA GLU A 92 1.65 12.97 -6.05
C GLU A 92 0.49 12.09 -5.56
N LEU A 93 -0.64 12.09 -6.27
CA LEU A 93 -1.78 11.25 -5.90
C LEU A 93 -1.44 9.75 -5.96
N TYR A 94 -0.65 9.35 -6.97
CA TYR A 94 -0.20 7.96 -7.07
C TYR A 94 0.80 7.61 -5.95
N GLY A 95 1.69 8.53 -5.58
CA GLY A 95 2.59 8.36 -4.43
C GLY A 95 1.82 8.13 -3.13
N ALA A 96 0.79 8.93 -2.87
CA ALA A 96 -0.08 8.77 -1.71
C ALA A 96 -0.81 7.41 -1.71
N PHE A 97 -1.31 6.96 -2.88
CA PHE A 97 -1.91 5.64 -3.01
C PHE A 97 -0.93 4.50 -2.70
N ILE A 98 0.33 4.62 -3.13
CA ILE A 98 1.34 3.59 -2.85
C ILE A 98 1.66 3.52 -1.36
N ASN A 99 1.79 4.67 -0.69
CA ASN A 99 1.98 4.73 0.75
C ASN A 99 0.80 4.09 1.49
N TYR A 100 -0.44 4.41 1.08
CA TYR A 100 -1.64 3.79 1.64
C TYR A 100 -1.66 2.27 1.47
N CYS A 101 -1.29 1.76 0.28
CA CYS A 101 -1.16 0.32 0.05
C CYS A 101 -0.12 -0.33 0.97
N ASP A 102 0.98 0.36 1.27
CA ASP A 102 2.03 -0.17 2.14
C ASP A 102 1.59 -0.22 3.61
N GLU A 103 0.98 0.87 4.10
CA GLU A 103 0.47 0.97 5.47
C GLU A 103 -0.63 -0.07 5.74
N LYS A 104 -1.53 -0.28 4.77
CA LYS A 104 -2.65 -1.22 4.90
C LYS A 104 -2.32 -2.63 4.41
N ASN A 105 -1.08 -2.90 3.98
CA ASN A 105 -0.66 -4.18 3.41
C ASN A 105 -1.57 -4.68 2.27
N ILE A 106 -1.93 -3.78 1.35
CA ILE A 106 -2.77 -4.03 0.18
C ILE A 106 -1.89 -4.14 -1.08
N PRO A 107 -2.23 -4.99 -2.07
CA PRO A 107 -1.50 -5.07 -3.33
C PRO A 107 -1.47 -3.74 -4.09
N ARG A 108 -0.26 -3.33 -4.50
CA ARG A 108 -0.06 -2.15 -5.34
C ARG A 108 -0.49 -2.45 -6.77
N ILE A 109 -1.13 -1.48 -7.42
CA ILE A 109 -1.36 -1.49 -8.88
C ILE A 109 -0.47 -0.44 -9.56
N GLY A 110 -0.15 -0.67 -10.84
CA GLY A 110 0.67 0.27 -11.62
C GLY A 110 -0.04 1.60 -11.87
N LYS A 111 0.72 2.68 -12.07
CA LYS A 111 0.21 4.05 -12.25
C LYS A 111 -0.87 4.18 -13.34
N GLU A 112 -0.69 3.48 -14.47
CA GLU A 112 -1.69 3.46 -15.56
C GLU A 112 -2.98 2.74 -15.14
N SER A 113 -2.87 1.59 -14.48
CA SER A 113 -4.03 0.85 -13.95
C SER A 113 -4.77 1.67 -12.90
N PHE A 114 -4.03 2.33 -12.00
CA PHE A 114 -4.57 3.26 -11.01
C PHE A 114 -5.33 4.40 -11.69
N GLY A 115 -4.72 5.09 -12.66
CA GLY A 115 -5.38 6.18 -13.37
C GLY A 115 -6.62 5.75 -14.15
N ARG A 116 -6.61 4.54 -14.75
CA ARG A 116 -7.77 3.95 -15.41
C ARG A 116 -8.88 3.62 -14.41
N ALA A 117 -8.53 3.03 -13.26
CA ALA A 117 -9.49 2.71 -12.21
C ALA A 117 -10.11 3.99 -11.64
N LEU A 118 -9.30 5.02 -11.35
CA LEU A 118 -9.73 6.29 -10.77
C LEU A 118 -10.75 7.00 -11.67
N ARG A 119 -10.51 7.01 -12.98
CA ARG A 119 -11.46 7.57 -13.95
C ARG A 119 -12.77 6.79 -14.04
N ASN A 120 -12.73 5.49 -13.77
CA ASN A 120 -13.88 4.61 -13.87
C ASN A 120 -14.66 4.50 -12.53
N ALA A 121 -14.10 4.99 -11.43
CA ALA A 121 -14.76 5.01 -10.14
C ALA A 121 -15.96 5.95 -10.21
N LYS A 122 -17.17 5.39 -10.04
CA LYS A 122 -18.43 6.13 -10.19
C LYS A 122 -18.59 7.30 -9.20
N ASN A 123 -17.85 7.27 -8.09
CA ASN A 123 -17.96 8.23 -7.00
C ASN A 123 -16.88 9.32 -7.06
N ALA A 124 -15.80 9.10 -7.81
CA ALA A 124 -14.73 10.06 -8.00
C ALA A 124 -15.03 10.85 -9.27
N ASN A 125 -15.72 11.99 -9.17
CA ASN A 125 -16.03 12.90 -10.29
C ASN A 125 -14.77 13.64 -10.80
N VAL A 126 -13.69 12.91 -11.06
CA VAL A 126 -12.38 13.44 -11.40
C VAL A 126 -12.20 13.59 -12.90
N THR A 127 -11.40 14.58 -13.30
CA THR A 127 -11.03 14.76 -14.71
C THR A 127 -9.52 15.00 -14.84
N SER A 128 -8.92 14.55 -15.94
CA SER A 128 -7.50 14.78 -16.20
C SER A 128 -7.32 16.20 -16.74
N GLN A 129 -6.49 17.01 -16.09
CA GLN A 129 -6.22 18.39 -16.49
C GLN A 129 -4.72 18.70 -16.40
N LYS A 130 -4.21 19.48 -17.35
CA LYS A 130 -2.84 20.00 -17.29
C LYS A 130 -2.83 21.38 -16.63
N ARG A 131 -1.86 21.64 -15.75
CA ARG A 131 -1.66 22.94 -15.10
C ARG A 131 -0.20 23.37 -15.20
N GLY A 132 0.05 24.67 -15.32
CA GLY A 132 1.39 25.27 -15.41
C GLY A 132 1.67 26.04 -16.71
N PRO A 133 2.82 26.72 -16.78
CA PRO A 133 3.21 27.52 -17.95
C PRO A 133 3.47 26.65 -19.17
N ARG A 134 3.29 27.24 -20.37
CA ARG A 134 3.47 26.55 -21.66
C ARG A 134 4.91 26.02 -21.76
N GLY A 135 5.05 24.71 -21.94
CA GLY A 135 6.35 24.02 -21.98
C GLY A 135 6.76 23.29 -20.68
N ALA A 136 6.11 23.60 -19.54
CA ALA A 136 6.36 22.94 -18.26
C ALA A 136 5.05 22.49 -17.57
N GLN A 137 4.04 22.14 -18.38
CA GLN A 137 2.75 21.73 -17.87
C GLN A 137 2.79 20.34 -17.24
N ILE A 138 2.25 20.20 -16.04
CA ILE A 138 2.16 18.94 -15.31
C ILE A 138 0.75 18.35 -15.50
N GLN A 139 0.68 17.04 -15.68
CA GLN A 139 -0.58 16.30 -15.74
C GLN A 139 -1.08 16.05 -14.31
N GLY A 140 -2.34 16.36 -14.06
CA GLY A 140 -2.99 16.11 -12.78
C GLY A 140 -4.44 15.72 -12.91
N TRP A 141 -5.03 15.48 -11.76
CA TRP A 141 -6.45 15.23 -11.57
C TRP A 141 -7.08 16.48 -10.98
N ALA A 142 -8.14 16.96 -11.61
CA ALA A 142 -9.00 18.00 -11.06
C ALA A 142 -10.10 17.35 -10.23
N ARG A 143 -10.65 18.14 -9.30
CA ARG A 143 -11.77 17.80 -8.42
C ARG A 143 -11.47 16.84 -7.28
N ILE A 144 -10.19 16.66 -6.96
CA ILE A 144 -9.73 15.76 -5.90
C ILE A 144 -8.46 16.31 -5.27
N GLN A 145 -8.36 16.17 -3.95
CA GLN A 145 -7.16 16.41 -3.17
C GLN A 145 -7.01 15.36 -2.06
N LEU A 146 -5.86 15.34 -1.41
CA LEU A 146 -5.65 14.55 -0.21
C LEU A 146 -6.32 15.26 0.96
N LYS A 147 -6.97 14.52 1.85
CA LYS A 147 -7.48 15.07 3.11
C LYS A 147 -6.33 15.65 3.91
N LYS A 148 -6.56 16.78 4.56
CA LYS A 148 -5.65 17.29 5.58
C LYS A 148 -5.74 16.33 6.78
N LEU A 149 -4.60 15.78 7.20
CA LEU A 149 -4.52 15.14 8.50
C LEU A 149 -4.75 16.24 9.54
N GLU A 150 -5.85 16.16 10.28
CA GLU A 150 -5.99 16.94 11.51
C GLU A 150 -4.87 16.43 12.43
N GLU A 151 -3.88 17.29 12.72
CA GLU A 151 -3.00 17.07 13.85
C GLU A 151 -3.90 17.15 15.09
N ASP A 152 -4.19 16.00 15.69
CA ASP A 152 -4.72 15.95 17.05
C ASP A 152 -3.71 16.69 17.95
N ILE A 153 -4.00 17.96 18.21
CA ILE A 153 -3.35 18.72 19.27
C ILE A 153 -3.87 18.08 20.56
N ASP A 154 -3.15 17.06 21.05
CA ASP A 154 -3.23 16.64 22.44
C ASP A 154 -2.78 17.83 23.31
N MET A 155 -3.73 18.71 23.64
CA MET A 155 -3.65 19.54 24.84
C MET A 155 -3.91 18.63 26.04
N GLU A 156 -2.86 18.01 26.56
CA GLU A 156 -2.88 17.58 27.97
C GLU A 156 -3.04 18.84 28.84
N VAL A 157 -4.15 18.90 29.58
CA VAL A 157 -4.37 19.78 30.73
C VAL A 157 -4.19 18.97 32.00
#